data_AF-A0A4P9YBL3-F1
#
_entry.id   AF-A0A4P9YBL3-F1
#
_cell.length_a   1.000
_cell.length_b   1.000
_cell.length_c   1.000
_cell.angle_alpha   90.00
_cell.angle_beta   90.00
_cell.angle_gamma   90.00
#
_symmetry.space_group_name_H-M   'P 1'
#
loop_
_entity.id
_entity.type
_entity.pdbx_description
1 polymer ?
#
loop_
_entity_poly.entity_id
_entity_poly.type
_entity_poly.pdbx_seq_one_letter_code
_entity_poly.pdbx_strand_id
1 'polypeptide(L)'
;MGIEIHLRTRFLKYDAVKNVYKTSVGEIKADFMMWASGIQPNSDLVKEFNADLVNEMGYIKVNLIRIFHEANNDLTVVGMPKMFVGGDLKSLKEEKMAFTAQVDGIMIANNICRAELGKELFQRGKEHPPLVNDGMHFVSLGLNKGIMIVPKQMMFPCLKGHFFYVSPKVYKMKMDFLPTGMSVLKGEREPLGLYGKSRVEKILLSEPVVDQEASNGRLEAKSKKHIDSNE
;
A
#
# COMPACT_ATOMS: atom_id res chain seq x y z
N MET A 1 -11.06 3.00 31.48
CA MET A 1 -9.78 2.27 31.36
C MET A 1 -8.64 2.92 32.16
N GLY A 2 -8.84 4.07 32.84
CA GLY A 2 -7.74 4.72 33.58
C GLY A 2 -6.57 5.15 32.67
N ILE A 3 -6.84 5.38 31.38
CA ILE A 3 -5.83 5.75 30.39
C ILE A 3 -5.85 7.28 30.25
N GLU A 4 -4.71 7.90 30.49
CA GLU A 4 -4.46 9.29 30.16
C GLU A 4 -3.77 9.38 28.80
N ILE A 5 -4.26 10.29 27.93
CA ILE A 5 -3.73 10.44 26.57
C ILE A 5 -3.08 11.81 26.47
N HIS A 6 -1.76 11.81 26.26
CA HIS A 6 -1.00 13.01 25.98
C HIS A 6 -0.69 13.10 24.48
N LEU A 7 -1.34 14.02 23.78
CA LEU A 7 -1.05 14.29 22.36
C LEU A 7 0.05 15.33 22.23
N ARG A 8 0.71 15.36 21.07
CA ARG A 8 1.79 16.32 20.73
C ARG A 8 2.95 16.34 21.75
N THR A 9 3.13 15.25 22.47
CA THR A 9 4.20 15.06 23.46
C THR A 9 5.32 14.26 22.84
N ARG A 10 6.55 14.78 22.90
CA ARG A 10 7.75 14.06 22.44
C ARG A 10 8.51 13.52 23.64
N PHE A 11 8.90 12.25 23.58
CA PHE A 11 9.90 11.75 24.49
C PHE A 11 11.26 12.38 24.18
N LEU A 12 12.01 12.75 25.22
CA LEU A 12 13.34 13.33 25.10
C LEU A 12 14.42 12.39 25.66
N LYS A 13 14.30 11.97 26.93
CA LYS A 13 15.26 11.06 27.57
C LYS A 13 14.69 10.42 28.83
N TYR A 14 15.27 9.29 29.24
CA TYR A 14 15.00 8.65 30.52
C TYR A 14 16.04 9.10 31.56
N ASP A 15 15.58 9.54 32.72
CA ASP A 15 16.41 9.93 33.85
C ASP A 15 16.37 8.81 34.90
N ALA A 16 17.40 7.96 34.90
CA ALA A 16 17.46 6.77 35.74
C ALA A 16 17.55 7.10 37.24
N VAL A 17 18.13 8.24 37.62
CA VAL A 17 18.30 8.65 39.03
C VAL A 17 16.95 9.01 39.64
N LYS A 18 16.12 9.72 38.88
CA LYS A 18 14.77 10.12 39.30
C LYS A 18 13.70 9.08 38.97
N ASN A 19 14.04 8.09 38.14
CA ASN A 19 13.11 7.15 37.53
C ASN A 19 11.94 7.86 36.81
N VAL A 20 12.27 8.82 35.94
CA VAL A 20 11.28 9.58 35.16
C VAL A 20 11.63 9.64 33.68
N TYR A 21 10.60 9.64 32.85
CA TYR A 21 10.70 9.89 31.42
C TYR A 21 10.49 11.38 31.18
N LYS A 22 11.51 12.07 30.67
CA LYS A 22 11.43 13.48 30.31
C LYS A 22 10.80 13.62 28.93
N THR A 23 9.81 14.50 28.86
CA THR A 23 9.07 14.80 27.63
C THR A 23 9.12 16.29 27.32
N SER A 24 8.64 16.68 26.15
CA SER A 24 8.53 18.09 25.75
C SER A 24 7.55 18.90 26.60
N VAL A 25 6.69 18.25 27.38
CA VAL A 25 5.65 18.90 28.19
C VAL A 25 5.84 18.71 29.70
N GLY A 26 6.86 17.96 30.12
CA GLY A 26 7.12 17.69 31.53
C GLY A 26 7.74 16.32 31.79
N GLU A 27 7.73 15.91 33.05
CA GLU A 27 8.25 14.62 33.50
C GLU A 27 7.09 13.64 33.75
N ILE A 28 7.21 12.41 33.23
CA ILE A 28 6.24 11.34 33.44
C ILE A 28 6.93 10.24 34.23
N LYS A 29 6.35 9.86 35.36
CA LYS A 29 6.80 8.71 36.15
C LYS A 29 6.04 7.46 35.67
N ALA A 30 6.77 6.41 35.32
CA ALA A 30 6.19 5.12 34.98
C ALA A 30 7.18 4.00 35.35
N ASP A 31 6.64 2.85 35.77
CA ASP A 31 7.46 1.67 36.06
C ASP A 31 7.93 0.96 34.78
N PHE A 32 7.17 1.12 33.69
CA PHE A 32 7.42 0.50 32.40
C PHE A 32 7.00 1.42 31.24
N MET A 33 7.78 1.39 30.16
CA MET A 33 7.49 2.15 28.94
C MET A 33 7.53 1.22 27.72
N MET A 34 6.43 1.22 26.96
CA MET A 34 6.39 0.63 25.62
C MET A 34 6.63 1.73 24.59
N TRP A 35 7.72 1.62 23.84
CA TRP A 35 8.05 2.58 22.80
C TRP A 35 7.73 2.04 21.42
N ALA A 36 6.91 2.78 20.66
CA ALA A 36 6.66 2.53 19.25
C ALA A 36 7.23 3.69 18.39
N SER A 37 8.46 3.53 17.86
CA SER A 37 9.24 4.58 17.16
C SER A 37 8.95 4.69 15.66
N GLY A 38 8.01 3.91 15.13
CA GLY A 38 7.86 3.71 13.70
C GLY A 38 8.95 2.79 13.13
N ILE A 39 9.05 2.75 11.81
CA ILE A 39 9.89 1.79 11.08
C ILE A 39 11.15 2.49 10.59
N GLN A 40 12.31 2.02 11.06
CA GLN A 40 13.61 2.40 10.48
C GLN A 40 14.06 1.30 9.51
N PRO A 41 14.22 1.61 8.20
CA PRO A 41 14.67 0.64 7.21
C PRO A 41 16.13 0.25 7.48
N ASN A 42 16.42 -1.06 7.44
CA ASN A 42 17.81 -1.53 7.35
C ASN A 42 18.25 -1.46 5.88
N SER A 43 19.07 -0.47 5.56
CA SER A 43 19.54 -0.18 4.21
C SER A 43 21.05 -0.35 4.04
N ASP A 44 21.72 -0.97 5.01
CA ASP A 44 23.20 -1.02 5.04
C ASP A 44 23.76 -1.74 3.82
N LEU A 45 23.17 -2.88 3.44
CA LEU A 45 23.54 -3.61 2.22
C LEU A 45 23.37 -2.78 0.94
N VAL A 46 22.35 -1.92 0.89
CA VAL A 46 22.10 -1.06 -0.28
C VAL A 46 23.09 0.11 -0.28
N LYS A 47 23.43 0.66 0.89
CA LYS A 47 24.44 1.73 1.01
C LYS A 47 25.84 1.25 0.62
N GLU A 48 26.20 0.02 0.98
CA GLU A 48 27.46 -0.60 0.56
C GLU A 48 27.54 -0.77 -0.96
N PHE A 49 26.42 -1.13 -1.58
CA PHE A 49 26.34 -1.24 -3.04
C PHE A 49 26.35 0.12 -3.73
N ASN A 50 25.47 1.05 -3.30
CA ASN A 50 25.39 2.41 -3.80
C ASN A 50 24.60 3.30 -2.81
N ALA A 51 25.32 4.15 -2.07
CA ALA A 51 24.74 5.07 -1.10
C ALA A 51 23.76 6.10 -1.71
N ASP A 52 23.92 6.48 -2.98
CA ASP A 52 23.06 7.47 -3.64
C ASP A 52 21.64 6.94 -3.88
N LEU A 53 21.43 5.63 -3.81
CA LEU A 53 20.11 5.01 -3.92
C LEU A 53 19.28 5.18 -2.66
N VAL A 54 19.89 5.58 -1.54
CA VAL A 54 19.22 5.68 -0.25
C VAL A 54 19.04 7.17 0.11
N ASN A 55 17.89 7.52 0.67
CA ASN A 55 17.64 8.88 1.17
C ASN A 55 18.17 9.07 2.59
N GLU A 56 18.11 10.31 3.09
CA GLU A 56 18.57 10.67 4.45
C GLU A 56 17.91 9.87 5.57
N MET A 57 16.69 9.35 5.32
CA MET A 57 15.92 8.54 6.27
C MET A 57 16.20 7.03 6.15
N GLY A 58 17.11 6.62 5.26
CA GLY A 58 17.47 5.21 5.05
C GLY A 58 16.57 4.45 4.07
N TYR A 59 15.64 5.11 3.38
CA TYR A 59 14.76 4.45 2.41
C TYR A 59 15.34 4.46 1.00
N ILE A 60 15.08 3.41 0.23
CA ILE A 60 15.50 3.25 -1.15
C ILE A 60 14.65 4.16 -2.05
N LYS A 61 15.30 5.00 -2.84
CA LYS A 61 14.69 5.99 -3.73
C LYS A 61 13.97 5.30 -4.89
N VAL A 62 12.67 5.57 -5.01
CA VAL A 62 11.82 5.08 -6.11
C VAL A 62 11.56 6.18 -7.13
N ASN A 63 11.50 5.80 -8.41
CA ASN A 63 11.09 6.70 -9.48
C ASN A 63 9.64 7.16 -9.28
N LEU A 64 9.49 8.47 -9.11
CA LEU A 64 8.20 9.14 -9.01
C LEU A 64 7.94 9.87 -10.33
N ILE A 65 6.87 9.50 -11.00
CA ILE A 65 6.39 10.16 -12.21
C ILE A 65 5.22 11.04 -11.79
N ARG A 66 5.41 12.36 -11.77
CA ARG A 66 4.32 13.29 -11.44
C ARG A 66 3.58 13.69 -12.71
N ILE A 67 2.30 13.35 -12.79
CA ILE A 67 1.40 13.76 -13.87
C ILE A 67 0.22 14.46 -13.22
N PHE A 68 -0.05 15.72 -13.59
CA PHE A 68 -1.24 16.49 -13.19
C PHE A 68 -1.64 16.38 -11.70
N HIS A 69 -0.69 16.65 -10.78
CA HIS A 69 -0.85 16.54 -9.32
C HIS A 69 -0.98 15.13 -8.72
N GLU A 70 -0.95 14.07 -9.53
CA GLU A 70 -0.92 12.69 -9.08
C GLU A 70 0.53 12.14 -9.13
N ALA A 71 0.95 11.52 -8.04
CA ALA A 71 2.24 10.87 -7.93
C ALA A 71 2.12 9.42 -8.40
N ASN A 72 2.50 9.17 -9.66
CA ASN A 72 2.58 7.82 -10.21
C ASN A 72 3.94 7.20 -9.91
N ASN A 73 3.98 5.87 -9.86
CA ASN A 73 5.23 5.12 -9.72
C ASN A 73 5.07 3.69 -10.26
N ASP A 74 6.18 3.14 -10.74
CA ASP A 74 6.31 1.75 -11.22
C ASP A 74 7.15 0.88 -10.26
N LEU A 75 7.50 1.44 -9.09
CA LEU A 75 8.36 0.86 -8.05
C LEU A 75 9.80 0.59 -8.48
N THR A 76 10.25 1.16 -9.61
CA THR A 76 11.66 1.07 -10.02
C THR A 76 12.56 1.95 -9.16
N VAL A 77 13.78 1.49 -8.92
CA VAL A 77 14.81 2.24 -8.20
C VAL A 77 15.37 3.34 -9.12
N VAL A 78 15.58 4.54 -8.56
CA VAL A 78 16.11 5.69 -9.32
C VAL A 78 17.45 5.32 -9.98
N GLY A 79 17.54 5.53 -11.29
CA GLY A 79 18.74 5.19 -12.08
C GLY A 79 18.94 3.70 -12.38
N MET A 80 18.05 2.82 -11.91
CA MET A 80 18.15 1.36 -12.09
C MET A 80 16.83 0.77 -12.60
N PRO A 81 16.55 0.85 -13.92
CA PRO A 81 15.25 0.48 -14.49
C PRO A 81 14.88 -1.01 -14.38
N LYS A 82 15.85 -1.87 -14.03
CA LYS A 82 15.67 -3.31 -13.81
C LYS A 82 15.61 -3.70 -12.33
N MET A 83 15.68 -2.73 -11.43
CA MET A 83 15.64 -2.96 -9.99
C MET A 83 14.35 -2.39 -9.43
N PHE A 84 13.66 -3.19 -8.63
CA PHE A 84 12.39 -2.81 -8.01
C PHE A 84 12.50 -2.86 -6.49
N VAL A 85 11.72 -2.03 -5.80
CA VAL A 85 11.62 -2.04 -4.34
C VAL A 85 10.17 -1.91 -3.89
N GLY A 86 9.77 -2.75 -2.94
CA GLY A 86 8.44 -2.75 -2.34
C GLY A 86 8.50 -2.76 -0.81
N GLY A 87 7.32 -2.76 -0.19
CA GLY A 87 7.15 -2.82 1.25
C GLY A 87 7.74 -1.62 1.97
N ASP A 88 8.36 -1.88 3.12
CA ASP A 88 8.74 -0.84 4.06
C ASP A 88 10.03 -0.10 3.67
N LEU A 89 10.78 -0.63 2.70
CA LEU A 89 12.08 -0.08 2.28
C LEU A 89 11.96 1.08 1.28
N LYS A 90 10.84 1.19 0.57
CA LYS A 90 10.65 2.21 -0.47
C LYS A 90 10.52 3.62 0.11
N SER A 91 10.97 4.63 -0.64
CA SER A 91 10.94 6.04 -0.23
C SER A 91 9.58 6.74 -0.40
N LEU A 92 8.53 6.01 -0.76
CA LEU A 92 7.19 6.58 -0.94
C LEU A 92 6.62 7.07 0.41
N LYS A 93 6.04 8.26 0.41
CA LYS A 93 5.37 8.87 1.57
C LYS A 93 3.94 8.34 1.71
N GLU A 94 3.83 7.08 2.10
CA GLU A 94 2.56 6.43 2.40
C GLU A 94 2.67 5.59 3.68
N GLU A 95 1.53 5.21 4.24
CA GLU A 95 1.52 4.28 5.36
C GLU A 95 1.96 2.89 4.88
N LYS A 96 2.91 2.33 5.62
CA LYS A 96 3.59 1.09 5.28
C LYS A 96 2.90 -0.07 5.99
N MET A 97 1.95 -0.68 5.29
CA MET A 97 1.10 -1.75 5.80
C MET A 97 1.28 -3.06 5.02
N ALA A 98 0.81 -4.15 5.61
CA ALA A 98 0.75 -5.44 4.93
C ALA A 98 -0.04 -5.37 3.61
N PHE A 99 -1.13 -4.59 3.58
CA PHE A 99 -1.92 -4.37 2.37
C PHE A 99 -1.10 -3.69 1.26
N THR A 100 -0.42 -2.59 1.58
CA THR A 100 0.43 -1.88 0.61
C THR A 100 1.61 -2.73 0.15
N ALA A 101 2.21 -3.51 1.05
CA ALA A 101 3.30 -4.43 0.70
C ALA A 101 2.82 -5.55 -0.25
N GLN A 102 1.61 -6.08 -0.05
CA GLN A 102 1.02 -7.06 -0.96
C GLN A 102 0.78 -6.47 -2.36
N VAL A 103 0.27 -5.24 -2.42
CA VAL A 103 0.09 -4.50 -3.67
C VAL A 103 1.43 -4.32 -4.39
N ASP A 104 2.48 -3.92 -3.66
CA ASP A 104 3.81 -3.76 -4.24
C ASP A 104 4.30 -5.09 -4.83
N GLY A 105 4.14 -6.20 -4.11
CA GLY A 105 4.54 -7.52 -4.60
C GLY A 105 3.87 -7.89 -5.93
N ILE A 106 2.56 -7.64 -6.05
CA ILE A 106 1.81 -7.87 -7.30
C ILE A 106 2.33 -6.96 -8.42
N MET A 107 2.53 -5.67 -8.14
CA MET A 107 3.02 -4.71 -9.12
C MET A 107 4.42 -5.07 -9.63
N ILE A 108 5.34 -5.40 -8.72
CA ILE A 108 6.71 -5.76 -9.06
C ILE A 108 6.74 -7.02 -9.92
N ALA A 109 5.99 -8.06 -9.53
CA ALA A 109 5.89 -9.28 -10.34
C ALA A 109 5.37 -9.00 -11.76
N ASN A 110 4.30 -8.20 -11.89
CA ASN A 110 3.77 -7.80 -13.19
C ASN A 110 4.79 -6.99 -14.01
N ASN A 111 5.52 -6.08 -13.37
CA ASN A 111 6.50 -5.23 -14.04
C ASN A 111 7.73 -6.00 -14.51
N ILE A 112 8.16 -7.03 -13.76
CA ILE A 112 9.18 -7.97 -14.22
C ILE A 112 8.70 -8.67 -15.49
N CYS A 113 7.49 -9.26 -15.49
CA CYS A 113 6.95 -9.92 -16.68
C CYS A 113 6.81 -8.98 -17.88
N ARG A 114 6.32 -7.74 -17.65
CA ARG A 114 6.19 -6.73 -18.72
C ARG A 114 7.56 -6.33 -19.27
N ALA A 115 8.56 -6.12 -18.42
CA ALA A 115 9.92 -5.77 -18.83
C ALA A 115 10.56 -6.87 -19.69
N GLU A 116 10.41 -8.13 -19.30
CA GLU A 116 10.91 -9.28 -20.08
C GLU A 116 10.23 -9.38 -21.46
N LEU A 117 8.96 -9.00 -21.54
CA LEU A 117 8.20 -8.96 -22.80
C LEU A 117 8.39 -7.66 -23.60
N GLY A 118 9.26 -6.75 -23.17
CA GLY A 118 9.44 -5.44 -23.82
C GLY A 118 8.22 -4.53 -23.78
N LYS A 119 7.28 -4.77 -22.86
CA LYS A 119 6.06 -3.97 -22.65
C LYS A 119 6.34 -2.82 -21.67
N GLU A 120 5.55 -1.75 -21.78
CA GLU A 120 5.58 -0.66 -20.80
C GLU A 120 5.25 -1.18 -19.39
N LEU A 121 5.95 -0.63 -18.39
CA LEU A 121 5.73 -0.95 -16.99
C LEU A 121 4.38 -0.41 -16.52
N PHE A 122 3.72 -1.19 -15.67
CA PHE A 122 2.54 -0.76 -14.94
C PHE A 122 2.88 0.41 -14.01
N GLN A 123 2.07 1.47 -14.09
CA GLN A 123 2.19 2.65 -13.23
C GLN A 123 0.98 2.77 -12.31
N ARG A 124 1.22 2.68 -10.99
CA ARG A 124 0.21 2.97 -9.97
C ARG A 124 -0.21 4.44 -10.07
N GLY A 125 -1.51 4.71 -10.06
CA GLY A 125 -2.11 6.04 -10.19
C GLY A 125 -2.53 6.43 -11.62
N LYS A 126 -1.84 5.93 -12.66
CA LYS A 126 -2.19 6.20 -14.07
C LYS A 126 -3.31 5.29 -14.58
N GLU A 127 -3.18 3.99 -14.34
CA GLU A 127 -4.10 2.96 -14.89
C GLU A 127 -5.15 2.52 -13.87
N HIS A 128 -4.94 2.86 -12.60
CA HIS A 128 -5.88 2.61 -11.51
C HIS A 128 -5.91 3.82 -10.60
N PRO A 129 -7.09 4.19 -10.04
CA PRO A 129 -7.16 5.20 -9.01
C PRO A 129 -6.13 4.86 -7.93
N PRO A 130 -5.48 5.86 -7.30
CA PRO A 130 -4.50 5.61 -6.27
C PRO A 130 -5.12 4.64 -5.28
N LEU A 131 -4.57 3.42 -5.24
CA LEU A 131 -4.97 2.41 -4.28
C LEU A 131 -5.02 3.13 -2.96
N VAL A 132 -6.22 3.15 -2.38
CA VAL A 132 -6.52 3.84 -1.13
C VAL A 132 -5.31 3.62 -0.23
N ASN A 133 -4.53 4.69 0.00
CA ASN A 133 -3.24 4.58 0.69
C ASN A 133 -3.43 4.04 2.12
N ASP A 134 -4.69 3.98 2.55
CA ASP A 134 -5.16 3.41 3.77
C ASP A 134 -5.74 2.02 3.42
N GLY A 135 -5.11 0.95 3.89
CA GLY A 135 -5.70 -0.38 3.89
C GLY A 135 -6.79 -0.50 4.95
N MET A 136 -7.33 -1.70 5.13
CA MET A 136 -8.18 -2.00 6.29
C MET A 136 -7.30 -2.30 7.51
N HIS A 137 -7.59 -1.67 8.65
CA HIS A 137 -6.82 -1.86 9.90
C HIS A 137 -7.64 -2.64 10.91
N PHE A 138 -6.98 -3.55 11.63
CA PHE A 138 -7.56 -4.30 12.73
C PHE A 138 -6.77 -4.10 14.02
N VAL A 139 -7.33 -3.33 14.94
CA VAL A 139 -6.76 -3.12 16.28
C VAL A 139 -7.46 -4.04 17.27
N SER A 140 -6.70 -4.81 18.05
CA SER A 140 -7.28 -5.59 19.15
C SER A 140 -7.29 -4.75 20.42
N LEU A 141 -8.40 -4.78 21.15
CA LEU A 141 -8.56 -4.16 22.46
C LEU A 141 -8.72 -5.27 23.51
N GLY A 142 -7.61 -5.84 23.96
CA GLY A 142 -7.61 -6.99 24.86
C GLY A 142 -8.06 -8.28 24.17
N LEU A 143 -8.83 -9.12 24.88
CA LEU A 143 -9.15 -10.50 24.47
C LEU A 143 -10.48 -10.66 23.73
N ASN A 144 -11.30 -9.61 23.64
CA ASN A 144 -12.71 -9.76 23.25
C ASN A 144 -13.30 -8.55 22.53
N LYS A 145 -12.52 -7.53 22.22
CA LYS A 145 -12.97 -6.36 21.43
C LYS A 145 -11.92 -6.01 20.39
N GLY A 146 -12.38 -5.48 19.26
CA GLY A 146 -11.50 -4.94 18.24
C GLY A 146 -12.10 -3.71 17.58
N ILE A 147 -11.22 -2.92 16.96
CA ILE A 147 -11.56 -1.79 16.10
C ILE A 147 -11.17 -2.16 14.68
N MET A 148 -12.11 -2.00 13.75
CA MET A 148 -11.86 -2.11 12.32
C MET A 148 -11.95 -0.70 11.74
N ILE A 149 -10.91 -0.28 11.04
CA ILE A 149 -10.86 1.00 10.33
C ILE A 149 -10.89 0.67 8.85
N VAL A 150 -11.93 1.13 8.16
CA VAL A 150 -12.11 0.91 6.72
C VAL A 150 -12.19 2.26 6.04
N PRO A 151 -11.25 2.60 5.14
CA PRO A 151 -11.36 3.82 4.37
C PRO A 151 -12.52 3.73 3.39
N LYS A 152 -13.33 4.78 3.35
CA LYS A 152 -14.60 4.82 2.60
C LYS A 152 -14.37 4.60 1.12
N GLN A 153 -13.23 5.05 0.60
CA GLN A 153 -12.80 4.92 -0.79
C GLN A 153 -12.70 3.46 -1.25
N MET A 154 -12.51 2.50 -0.33
CA MET A 154 -12.51 1.06 -0.67
C MET A 154 -13.89 0.55 -1.08
N MET A 155 -14.97 1.15 -0.56
CA MET A 155 -16.34 0.78 -0.88
C MET A 155 -17.01 1.79 -1.84
N PHE A 156 -16.66 3.07 -1.71
CA PHE A 156 -17.24 4.19 -2.43
C PHE A 156 -16.12 5.14 -2.88
N PRO A 157 -15.62 5.01 -4.12
CA PRO A 157 -14.44 5.74 -4.60
C PRO A 157 -14.52 7.27 -4.47
N CYS A 158 -15.74 7.83 -4.48
CA CYS A 158 -15.99 9.26 -4.36
C CYS A 158 -16.00 9.79 -2.91
N LEU A 159 -16.09 8.92 -1.90
CA LEU A 159 -16.21 9.32 -0.50
C LEU A 159 -14.86 9.34 0.19
N LYS A 160 -14.52 10.49 0.79
CA LYS A 160 -13.34 10.64 1.64
C LYS A 160 -13.64 10.30 3.10
N GLY A 161 -12.65 9.74 3.79
CA GLY A 161 -12.68 9.47 5.24
C GLY A 161 -12.74 7.98 5.56
N HIS A 162 -13.04 7.64 6.82
CA HIS A 162 -12.99 6.27 7.33
C HIS A 162 -14.29 5.89 8.03
N PHE A 163 -14.63 4.60 7.98
CA PHE A 163 -15.57 3.97 8.89
C PHE A 163 -14.81 3.32 10.04
N PHE A 164 -15.34 3.50 11.25
CA PHE A 164 -14.81 2.91 12.47
C PHE A 164 -15.85 1.94 13.02
N TYR A 165 -15.50 0.67 13.14
CA TYR A 165 -16.36 -0.35 13.72
C TYR A 165 -15.71 -0.90 14.98
N VAL A 166 -16.42 -0.85 16.11
CA VAL A 166 -15.94 -1.41 17.37
C VAL A 166 -16.85 -2.58 17.75
N SER A 167 -16.30 -3.80 17.78
CA SER A 167 -17.11 -4.99 18.07
C SER A 167 -16.24 -6.17 18.50
N PRO A 168 -16.76 -7.10 19.33
CA PRO A 168 -16.16 -8.42 19.52
C PRO A 168 -15.99 -9.22 18.22
N LYS A 169 -16.87 -9.02 17.23
CA LYS A 169 -16.75 -9.67 15.92
C LYS A 169 -15.45 -9.29 15.20
N VAL A 170 -15.01 -8.05 15.34
CA VAL A 170 -13.76 -7.56 14.73
C VAL A 170 -12.54 -8.27 15.31
N TYR A 171 -12.53 -8.50 16.63
CA TYR A 171 -11.47 -9.28 17.27
C TYR A 171 -11.38 -10.69 16.67
N LYS A 172 -12.53 -11.37 16.54
CA LYS A 172 -12.61 -12.69 15.92
C LYS A 172 -12.10 -12.66 14.47
N MET A 173 -12.57 -11.70 13.66
CA MET A 173 -12.11 -11.56 12.27
C MET A 173 -10.59 -11.42 12.17
N LYS A 174 -9.95 -10.64 13.05
CA LYS A 174 -8.50 -10.51 13.08
C LYS A 174 -7.82 -11.83 13.44
N MET A 175 -8.34 -12.55 14.43
CA MET A 175 -7.78 -13.84 14.84
C MET A 175 -7.96 -14.92 13.78
N ASP A 176 -9.01 -14.85 12.97
CA ASP A 176 -9.23 -15.77 11.84
C ASP A 176 -8.32 -15.43 10.63
N PHE A 177 -7.91 -14.16 10.49
CA PHE A 177 -7.03 -13.71 9.41
C PHE A 177 -5.59 -14.24 9.57
N LEU A 178 -5.07 -14.34 10.80
CA LEU A 178 -3.69 -14.75 11.06
C LEU A 178 -3.38 -16.19 10.58
N PRO A 179 -4.17 -17.23 10.93
CA PRO A 179 -3.97 -18.59 10.41
C PRO A 179 -4.11 -18.65 8.89
N THR A 180 -5.00 -17.82 8.33
CA THR A 180 -5.19 -17.75 6.87
C THR A 180 -3.95 -17.20 6.16
N GLY A 181 -3.31 -16.16 6.69
CA GLY A 181 -2.04 -15.67 6.14
C GLY A 181 -0.93 -16.72 6.23
N MET A 182 -0.84 -17.43 7.34
CA MET A 182 0.18 -18.48 7.53
C MET A 182 -0.01 -19.67 6.59
N SER A 183 -1.25 -20.12 6.34
CA SER A 183 -1.50 -21.22 5.40
C SER A 183 -1.17 -20.83 3.96
N VAL A 184 -1.40 -19.57 3.58
CA VAL A 184 -0.95 -19.04 2.28
C VAL A 184 0.58 -19.07 2.16
N LEU A 185 1.31 -18.61 3.19
CA LEU A 185 2.78 -18.64 3.18
C LEU A 185 3.36 -20.06 3.13
N LYS A 186 2.65 -21.04 3.69
CA LYS A 186 3.02 -22.46 3.63
C LYS A 186 2.61 -23.15 2.31
N GLY A 187 1.89 -22.47 1.42
CA GLY A 187 1.34 -23.07 0.20
C GLY A 187 0.16 -24.02 0.44
N GLU A 188 -0.37 -24.07 1.68
CA GLU A 188 -1.55 -24.88 2.04
C GLU A 188 -2.85 -24.26 1.50
N ARG A 189 -2.80 -22.97 1.15
CA ARG A 189 -3.94 -22.22 0.61
C ARG A 189 -3.47 -21.28 -0.49
N GLU A 190 -4.28 -21.17 -1.54
CA GLU A 190 -4.11 -20.11 -2.53
C GLU A 190 -4.23 -18.74 -1.85
N PRO A 191 -3.42 -17.74 -2.24
CA PRO A 191 -3.58 -16.38 -1.76
C PRO A 191 -5.02 -15.93 -2.02
N LEU A 192 -5.75 -15.58 -0.96
CA LEU A 192 -7.00 -14.83 -1.10
C LEU A 192 -6.60 -13.46 -1.65
N GLY A 193 -6.61 -13.35 -2.97
CA GLY A 193 -6.40 -12.09 -3.62
C GLY A 193 -7.46 -11.10 -3.13
N LEU A 194 -7.04 -10.03 -2.47
CA LEU A 194 -7.83 -8.79 -2.40
C LEU A 194 -8.20 -8.29 -3.81
N TYR A 195 -7.42 -8.72 -4.79
CA TYR A 195 -7.80 -8.86 -6.18
C TYR A 195 -8.04 -10.35 -6.46
N GLY A 196 -9.30 -10.79 -6.40
CA GLY A 196 -9.65 -12.18 -6.72
C GLY A 196 -8.97 -12.64 -8.02
N LYS A 197 -8.71 -13.96 -8.14
CA LYS A 197 -8.05 -14.60 -9.31
C LYS A 197 -8.42 -13.96 -10.65
N SER A 198 -9.69 -13.58 -10.83
CA SER A 198 -10.23 -12.95 -12.04
C SER A 198 -9.61 -11.61 -12.47
N ARG A 199 -8.93 -10.85 -11.59
CA ARG A 199 -8.34 -9.55 -11.96
C ARG A 199 -6.84 -9.63 -12.25
N VAL A 200 -6.10 -10.49 -11.55
CA VAL A 200 -4.70 -10.79 -11.88
C VAL A 200 -4.64 -11.56 -13.19
N GLU A 201 -5.55 -12.52 -13.42
CA GLU A 201 -5.72 -13.14 -14.74
C GLU A 201 -6.13 -12.14 -15.81
N LYS A 202 -7.02 -11.16 -15.54
CA LYS A 202 -7.31 -10.10 -16.51
C LYS A 202 -6.13 -9.19 -16.82
N ILE A 203 -5.20 -9.00 -15.90
CA ILE A 203 -3.98 -8.20 -16.12
C ILE A 203 -2.91 -9.01 -16.85
N LEU A 204 -2.84 -10.33 -16.60
CA LEU A 204 -1.94 -11.26 -17.30
C LEU A 204 -2.46 -11.64 -18.71
N LEU A 205 -3.78 -11.69 -18.89
CA LEU A 205 -4.49 -12.09 -20.13
C LEU A 205 -5.10 -10.91 -20.89
N SER A 206 -4.89 -9.65 -20.46
CA SER A 206 -5.10 -8.51 -21.35
C SER A 206 -3.96 -8.46 -22.35
N GLU A 207 -3.95 -9.43 -23.27
CA GLU A 207 -3.28 -9.26 -24.55
C GLU A 207 -3.91 -8.03 -25.24
N PRO A 208 -3.15 -7.17 -25.92
CA PRO A 208 -3.76 -6.46 -27.03
C PRO A 208 -4.22 -7.55 -27.99
N VAL A 209 -5.50 -7.56 -28.34
CA VAL A 209 -5.94 -8.28 -29.53
C VAL A 209 -5.08 -7.75 -30.67
N VAL A 210 -4.06 -8.52 -31.03
CA VAL A 210 -3.37 -8.38 -32.29
C VAL A 210 -4.39 -8.89 -33.30
N ASP A 211 -5.16 -7.98 -33.88
CA ASP A 211 -5.90 -8.27 -35.11
C ASP A 211 -4.84 -8.44 -36.22
N GLN A 212 -4.28 -9.64 -36.26
CA GLN A 212 -3.64 -10.19 -37.46
C GLN A 212 -4.73 -10.77 -38.36
N GLU A 213 -5.60 -9.92 -38.89
CA GLU A 213 -6.25 -10.17 -40.17
C GLU A 213 -6.28 -8.88 -40.99
N ALA A 214 -5.18 -8.67 -41.70
CA ALA A 214 -5.25 -7.96 -42.96
C ALA A 214 -6.07 -8.80 -43.96
N SER A 215 -6.86 -8.10 -44.78
CA SER A 215 -7.50 -8.53 -46.02
C SER A 215 -8.83 -9.30 -45.91
N ASN A 216 -9.95 -8.57 -45.87
CA ASN A 216 -10.80 -8.38 -47.06
C ASN A 216 -12.16 -7.77 -46.68
N GLY A 217 -12.53 -6.70 -47.38
CA GLY A 217 -13.95 -6.42 -47.68
C GLY A 217 -14.71 -5.50 -46.72
N ARG A 218 -14.84 -4.22 -47.12
CA ARG A 218 -16.12 -3.54 -47.33
C ARG A 218 -17.19 -3.65 -46.21
N LEU A 219 -17.51 -2.53 -45.56
CA LEU A 219 -18.79 -1.80 -45.71
C LEU A 219 -18.98 -0.72 -44.62
N GLU A 220 -18.93 0.52 -45.09
CA GLU A 220 -19.85 1.63 -44.83
C GLU A 220 -20.49 1.80 -43.44
N ALA A 221 -20.03 2.86 -42.78
CA ALA A 221 -20.79 3.90 -42.10
C ALA A 221 -22.29 3.67 -41.80
N LYS A 222 -22.64 3.66 -40.51
CA LYS A 222 -23.88 4.31 -40.04
C LYS A 222 -23.61 5.17 -38.79
N SER A 223 -23.54 6.46 -39.07
CA SER A 223 -23.77 7.57 -38.14
C SER A 223 -25.16 7.49 -37.51
N LYS A 224 -25.24 7.69 -36.19
CA LYS A 224 -26.39 8.36 -35.57
C LYS A 224 -25.88 9.38 -34.57
N LYS A 225 -25.79 10.64 -35.04
CA LYS A 225 -25.86 11.84 -34.21
C LYS A 225 -27.24 11.92 -33.56
N HIS A 226 -27.28 12.21 -32.27
CA HIS A 226 -28.45 12.79 -31.62
C HIS A 226 -28.03 14.21 -31.18
N ILE A 227 -28.64 15.22 -31.82
CA ILE A 227 -28.64 16.61 -31.34
C ILE A 227 -30.10 17.08 -31.40
N ASP A 228 -30.47 17.69 -30.28
CA ASP A 228 -31.71 18.27 -29.79
C ASP A 228 -32.53 19.15 -30.75
N SER A 229 -33.85 19.27 -30.50
CA SER A 229 -34.48 20.43 -29.82
C SER A 229 -35.98 20.59 -30.14
N ASN A 230 -36.72 21.08 -29.13
CA ASN A 230 -37.97 21.85 -29.14
C ASN A 230 -39.24 21.31 -29.81
N GLU A 231 -40.26 21.04 -28.99
CA GLU A 231 -41.55 21.77 -28.93
C GLU A 231 -42.21 21.55 -27.55
#